data_AF-A0A1Y4QLS7-F1
#
_entry.id   AF-A0A1Y4QLS7-F1
#
_cell.length_a   1.000
_cell.length_b   1.000
_cell.length_c   1.000
_cell.angle_alpha   90.00
_cell.angle_beta   90.00
_cell.angle_gamma   90.00
#
_symmetry.space_group_name_H-M   'P 1'
#
loop_
_entity.id
_entity.type
_entity.pdbx_description
1 polymer ?
#
loop_
_entity_poly.entity_id
_entity_poly.type
_entity_poly.pdbx_seq_one_letter_code
_entity_poly.pdbx_strand_id
1 'polypeptide(L)'
;MLKFVKKNNVPITGTFRELNVIEVVIMKNELNEQLDLMKNNIKKLEEIKSYEIAKLIRSYNYQISNLYYYYTVIEKNNKELSKLKKSIKSHTLIYINLGRGFPKELMDGHWCYVVRTIGDSKLFVIPTTSIKTNQINSYMHYIIEAYSKEKNIKSKLELSDIRCVDIQRTYLRKGIYKVRTSRAEIINKLVEMVGG
;
A
#
# COMPACT_ATOMS: atom_id res chain seq x y z
N MET A 1 31.06 13.49 -10.31
CA MET A 1 32.04 12.60 -9.65
C MET A 1 31.26 11.64 -8.76
N LEU A 2 30.98 10.42 -9.23
CA LEU A 2 30.23 9.40 -8.48
C LEU A 2 31.17 8.72 -7.47
N LYS A 3 30.88 8.85 -6.17
CA LYS A 3 31.59 8.12 -5.11
C LYS A 3 30.93 6.75 -4.92
N PHE A 4 31.69 5.69 -5.21
CA PHE A 4 31.35 4.31 -4.88
C PHE A 4 31.66 4.06 -3.39
N VAL A 5 30.68 3.60 -2.63
CA VAL A 5 30.84 3.30 -1.21
C VAL A 5 31.48 1.90 -1.07
N LYS A 6 32.62 1.85 -0.40
CA LYS A 6 33.34 0.61 -0.06
C LYS A 6 32.49 -0.31 0.83
N LYS A 7 32.53 -1.58 0.45
CA LYS A 7 32.00 -2.80 1.08
C LYS A 7 32.29 -2.85 2.59
N ASN A 8 31.28 -3.13 3.41
CA ASN A 8 31.44 -3.75 4.73
C ASN A 8 30.37 -4.84 4.89
N ASN A 9 30.82 -5.99 5.41
CA ASN A 9 30.24 -7.33 5.33
C ASN A 9 28.83 -7.50 5.93
N VAL A 10 27.86 -7.93 5.11
CA VAL A 10 26.67 -8.72 5.52
C VAL A 10 26.26 -9.60 4.31
N PRO A 11 25.89 -10.89 4.48
CA PRO A 11 25.47 -11.74 3.38
C PRO A 11 24.05 -11.36 2.95
N ILE A 12 23.92 -10.82 1.74
CA ILE A 12 22.67 -10.57 1.05
C ILE A 12 22.55 -11.69 0.00
N THR A 13 21.40 -12.37 -0.09
CA THR A 13 21.11 -13.39 -1.12
C THR A 13 20.89 -12.78 -2.52
N GLY A 14 21.73 -11.80 -2.86
CA GLY A 14 21.91 -11.24 -4.19
C GLY A 14 23.38 -10.88 -4.31
N THR A 15 24.14 -11.65 -5.09
CA THR A 15 25.54 -11.37 -5.39
C THR A 15 25.66 -10.01 -6.08
N PHE A 16 26.06 -8.98 -5.36
CA PHE A 16 26.54 -7.73 -5.96
C PHE A 16 27.86 -8.03 -6.68
N ARG A 17 27.77 -8.28 -8.00
CA ARG A 17 28.91 -8.31 -8.90
C ARG A 17 29.17 -6.89 -9.40
N GLU A 18 30.43 -6.50 -9.45
CA GLU A 18 30.82 -5.27 -10.16
C GLU A 18 30.48 -5.44 -11.65
N LEU A 19 29.61 -4.56 -12.13
CA LEU A 19 29.25 -4.52 -13.54
C LEU A 19 30.43 -4.00 -14.34
N ASN A 20 30.71 -4.64 -15.47
CA ASN A 20 31.69 -4.14 -16.42
C ASN A 20 31.15 -2.90 -17.16
N VAL A 21 32.03 -2.18 -17.84
CA VAL A 21 31.68 -0.92 -18.53
C VAL A 21 30.56 -1.13 -19.56
N ILE A 22 30.56 -2.26 -20.28
CA ILE A 22 29.54 -2.58 -21.29
C ILE A 22 28.17 -2.79 -20.63
N GLU A 23 28.10 -3.54 -19.54
CA GLU A 23 26.87 -3.76 -18.77
C GLU A 23 26.28 -2.45 -18.24
N VAL A 24 27.13 -1.54 -17.76
CA VAL A 24 26.70 -0.21 -17.30
C VAL A 24 26.11 0.63 -18.45
N VAL A 25 26.71 0.56 -19.65
CA VAL A 25 26.21 1.27 -20.82
C VAL A 25 24.86 0.70 -21.26
N ILE A 26 24.72 -0.62 -21.32
CA ILE A 26 23.46 -1.29 -21.68
C ILE A 26 22.34 -0.89 -20.71
N MET A 27 22.57 -0.98 -19.40
CA MET A 27 21.57 -0.59 -18.40
C MET A 27 21.16 0.88 -18.50
N LYS A 28 22.10 1.78 -18.83
CA LYS A 28 21.77 3.20 -19.02
C LYS A 28 20.91 3.42 -20.26
N ASN A 29 21.18 2.70 -21.35
CA ASN A 29 20.37 2.80 -22.56
C ASN A 29 18.94 2.32 -22.30
N GLU A 30 18.78 1.16 -21.65
CA GLU A 30 17.46 0.63 -21.27
C GLU A 30 16.70 1.60 -20.36
N LEU A 31 17.38 2.19 -19.36
CA LEU A 31 16.78 3.20 -18.49
C LEU A 31 16.26 4.41 -19.29
N ASN A 32 17.07 4.93 -20.23
CA ASN A 32 16.67 6.07 -21.05
C ASN A 32 15.45 5.74 -21.93
N GLU A 33 15.42 4.56 -22.54
CA GLU A 33 14.28 4.07 -23.33
C GLU A 33 13.00 4.01 -22.50
N GLN A 34 13.07 3.48 -21.27
CA GLN A 34 11.91 3.43 -20.37
C GLN A 34 11.44 4.82 -19.93
N LEU A 35 12.37 5.75 -19.68
CA LEU A 35 12.03 7.13 -19.34
C LEU A 35 11.33 7.84 -20.50
N ASP A 36 11.75 7.62 -21.74
CA ASP A 36 11.12 8.22 -22.91
C ASP A 36 9.75 7.58 -23.20
N LEU A 37 9.62 6.26 -23.03
CA LEU A 37 8.33 5.58 -23.09
C LEU A 37 7.35 6.12 -22.03
N MET A 38 7.81 6.31 -20.79
CA MET A 38 7.01 6.88 -19.71
C MET A 38 6.50 8.28 -20.07
N LYS A 39 7.38 9.17 -20.57
CA LYS A 39 6.97 10.52 -21.03
C LYS A 39 5.91 10.44 -22.13
N ASN A 40 6.11 9.57 -23.12
CA ASN A 40 5.16 9.40 -24.22
C ASN A 40 3.80 8.89 -23.75
N ASN A 41 3.78 7.96 -22.80
CA ASN A 41 2.52 7.46 -22.23
C ASN A 41 1.81 8.50 -21.37
N ILE A 42 2.54 9.36 -20.65
CA ILE A 42 1.95 10.49 -19.93
C ILE A 42 1.27 11.45 -20.89
N LYS A 43 1.91 11.79 -22.01
CA LYS A 43 1.29 12.65 -23.05
C LYS A 43 -0.02 12.08 -23.60
N LYS A 44 -0.08 10.76 -23.84
CA LYS A 44 -1.32 10.09 -24.24
C LYS A 44 -2.41 10.21 -23.17
N LEU A 45 -2.04 10.14 -21.88
CA LEU A 45 -3.00 10.30 -20.79
C LEU A 45 -3.49 11.75 -20.67
N GLU A 46 -2.69 12.76 -21.05
CA GLU A 46 -3.11 14.18 -21.05
C GLU A 46 -4.30 14.45 -21.97
N GLU A 47 -4.48 13.64 -23.02
CA GLU A 47 -5.66 13.68 -23.88
C GLU A 47 -6.94 13.22 -23.15
N ILE A 48 -6.81 12.46 -22.05
CA ILE A 48 -7.93 11.95 -21.24
C ILE A 48 -8.27 12.94 -20.13
N LYS A 49 -9.30 13.76 -20.37
CA LYS A 49 -9.77 14.78 -19.42
C LYS A 49 -10.30 14.23 -18.08
N SER A 50 -10.69 12.97 -18.02
CA SER A 50 -11.33 12.35 -16.85
C SER A 50 -10.35 11.75 -15.84
N TYR A 51 -9.05 11.69 -16.14
CA TYR A 51 -8.07 11.06 -15.27
C TYR A 51 -7.12 12.08 -14.62
N GLU A 52 -6.98 12.01 -13.30
CA GLU A 52 -6.09 12.91 -12.55
C GLU A 52 -4.62 12.47 -12.62
N ILE A 53 -3.97 12.77 -13.74
CA ILE A 53 -2.57 12.40 -14.02
C ILE A 53 -1.62 12.85 -12.91
N ALA A 54 -1.81 14.06 -12.37
CA ALA A 54 -0.99 14.59 -11.29
C ALA A 54 -1.02 13.69 -10.04
N LYS A 55 -2.14 13.00 -9.75
CA LYS A 55 -2.20 12.05 -8.63
C LYS A 55 -1.49 10.74 -8.95
N LEU A 56 -1.55 10.27 -10.19
CA LEU A 56 -0.77 9.10 -10.63
C LEU A 56 0.74 9.35 -10.46
N ILE A 57 1.23 10.47 -10.98
CA ILE A 57 2.66 10.85 -10.87
C ILE A 57 3.08 10.99 -9.40
N ARG A 58 2.24 11.60 -8.56
CA ARG A 58 2.50 11.69 -7.12
C ARG A 58 2.63 10.32 -6.47
N SER A 59 1.79 9.35 -6.86
CA SER A 59 1.84 7.99 -6.32
C SER A 59 3.12 7.27 -6.74
N TYR A 60 3.56 7.41 -7.99
CA TYR A 60 4.84 6.86 -8.45
C TYR A 60 6.04 7.49 -7.73
N ASN A 61 6.05 8.81 -7.58
CA ASN A 61 7.11 9.50 -6.83
C ASN A 61 7.18 9.02 -5.37
N TYR A 62 6.02 8.81 -4.74
CA TYR A 62 5.94 8.25 -3.39
C TYR A 62 6.49 6.82 -3.34
N GLN A 63 6.17 5.98 -4.33
CA GLN A 63 6.68 4.60 -4.39
C GLN A 63 8.21 4.56 -4.60
N ILE A 64 8.76 5.39 -5.49
CA ILE A 64 10.21 5.50 -5.70
C ILE A 64 10.91 5.97 -4.42
N SER A 65 10.35 6.95 -3.73
CA SER A 65 10.88 7.45 -2.45
C SER A 65 10.85 6.37 -1.35
N ASN A 66 9.81 5.55 -1.28
CA ASN A 66 9.73 4.43 -0.35
C ASN A 66 10.76 3.34 -0.66
N LEU A 67 10.99 3.02 -1.94
CA LEU A 67 12.04 2.08 -2.34
C LEU A 67 13.42 2.60 -1.91
N TYR A 68 13.71 3.86 -2.17
CA TYR A 68 14.95 4.48 -1.72
C TYR A 68 15.09 4.41 -0.19
N TYR A 69 14.06 4.79 0.56
CA TYR A 69 14.06 4.72 2.02
C TYR A 69 14.28 3.29 2.53
N TYR A 70 13.66 2.29 1.90
CA TYR A 70 13.83 0.90 2.29
C TYR A 70 15.29 0.44 2.18
N TYR A 71 15.89 0.56 0.99
CA TYR A 71 17.27 0.10 0.72
C TYR A 71 18.34 0.94 1.44
N THR A 72 18.03 2.19 1.81
CA THR A 72 19.00 3.05 2.49
C THR A 72 18.90 3.02 4.01
N VAL A 73 17.70 2.82 4.56
CA VAL A 73 17.43 2.93 6.01
C VAL A 73 16.95 1.62 6.62
N ILE A 74 15.90 1.01 6.05
CA ILE A 74 15.23 -0.15 6.68
C ILE A 74 16.04 -1.44 6.53
N GLU A 75 16.59 -1.72 5.35
CA GLU A 75 17.43 -2.90 5.10
C GLU A 75 18.64 -2.92 6.06
N LYS A 76 19.16 -1.73 6.40
CA LYS A 76 20.27 -1.57 7.33
C LYS A 76 19.84 -1.57 8.80
N ASN A 77 18.54 -1.41 9.11
CA ASN A 77 18.03 -1.29 10.47
C ASN A 77 16.63 -1.90 10.66
N ASN A 78 16.60 -3.20 10.94
CA ASN A 78 15.38 -4.01 11.07
C ASN A 78 14.50 -3.68 12.31
N LYS A 79 14.96 -2.78 13.20
CA LYS A 79 14.23 -2.44 14.44
C LYS A 79 12.94 -1.64 14.16
N GLU A 80 12.95 -0.75 13.17
CA GLU A 80 11.77 0.07 12.84
C GLU A 80 10.63 -0.77 12.26
N LEU A 81 10.96 -1.74 11.40
CA LEU A 81 9.99 -2.70 10.87
C LEU A 81 9.36 -3.55 11.99
N SER A 82 10.17 -3.95 12.98
CA SER A 82 9.69 -4.72 14.13
C SER A 82 8.72 -3.94 15.03
N LYS A 83 8.91 -2.62 15.20
CA LYS A 83 7.99 -1.76 15.96
C LYS A 83 6.65 -1.62 15.26
N LEU A 84 6.65 -1.43 13.93
CA LEU A 84 5.44 -1.38 13.11
C LEU A 84 4.59 -2.64 13.32
N LYS A 85 5.19 -3.83 13.25
CA LYS A 85 4.51 -5.13 13.46
C LYS A 85 3.76 -5.21 14.79
N LYS A 86 4.40 -4.83 15.90
CA LYS A 86 3.81 -4.94 17.24
C LYS A 86 2.60 -4.01 17.45
N SER A 87 2.50 -2.95 16.67
CA SER A 87 1.46 -1.93 16.84
C SER A 87 0.13 -2.27 16.16
N ILE A 88 0.15 -3.11 15.11
CA ILE A 88 -1.02 -3.40 14.30
C ILE A 88 -1.70 -4.67 14.80
N LYS A 89 -2.97 -4.54 15.17
CA LYS A 89 -3.79 -5.63 15.69
C LYS A 89 -4.92 -5.95 14.72
N SER A 90 -5.26 -7.23 14.60
CA SER A 90 -6.49 -7.66 13.96
C SER A 90 -7.71 -6.96 14.58
N HIS A 91 -8.78 -6.82 13.81
CA HIS A 91 -10.00 -6.17 14.24
C HIS A 91 -9.82 -4.67 14.59
N THR A 92 -8.97 -3.99 13.82
CA THR A 92 -8.78 -2.54 13.90
C THR A 92 -8.94 -1.91 12.53
N LEU A 93 -9.20 -0.60 12.50
CA LEU A 93 -9.14 0.22 11.30
C LEU A 93 -7.85 1.02 11.31
N ILE A 94 -7.04 0.88 10.26
CA ILE A 94 -5.78 1.61 10.09
C ILE A 94 -5.73 2.26 8.72
N TYR A 95 -4.97 3.34 8.58
CA TYR A 95 -4.81 4.00 7.29
C TYR A 95 -3.67 3.35 6.50
N ILE A 96 -3.93 2.96 5.26
CA ILE A 96 -2.99 2.24 4.38
C ILE A 96 -2.96 2.93 3.02
N ASN A 97 -1.76 3.09 2.45
CA ASN A 97 -1.62 3.46 1.06
C ASN A 97 -1.72 2.22 0.14
N LEU A 98 -2.86 2.09 -0.54
CA LEU A 98 -3.14 1.01 -1.48
C LEU A 98 -2.40 1.16 -2.82
N GLY A 99 -1.76 2.31 -3.06
CA GLY A 99 -1.08 2.63 -4.31
C GLY A 99 -2.07 2.94 -5.44
N ARG A 100 -1.55 3.15 -6.64
CA ARG A 100 -2.34 3.27 -7.86
C ARG A 100 -2.45 1.90 -8.53
N GLY A 101 -3.64 1.56 -9.02
CA GLY A 101 -3.96 0.29 -9.64
C GLY A 101 -4.89 0.48 -10.84
N PHE A 102 -5.74 -0.51 -11.12
CA PHE A 102 -6.72 -0.41 -12.21
C PHE A 102 -7.92 0.47 -11.83
N PRO A 103 -8.55 1.21 -12.76
CA PRO A 103 -9.55 2.25 -12.43
C PRO A 103 -10.75 1.84 -11.57
N LYS A 104 -11.07 0.54 -11.48
CA LYS A 104 -12.18 0.01 -10.68
C LYS A 104 -11.76 -0.40 -9.26
N GLU A 105 -10.48 -0.39 -8.97
CA GLU A 105 -9.90 -0.63 -7.65
C GLU A 105 -9.87 0.67 -6.84
N LEU A 106 -9.97 0.56 -5.51
CA LEU A 106 -9.65 1.66 -4.62
C LEU A 106 -8.15 1.98 -4.69
N MET A 107 -7.81 3.26 -4.74
CA MET A 107 -6.43 3.72 -4.91
C MET A 107 -6.00 4.68 -3.82
N ASP A 108 -4.70 4.88 -3.65
CA ASP A 108 -4.12 5.79 -2.67
C ASP A 108 -4.49 5.45 -1.21
N GLY A 109 -4.45 6.44 -0.33
CA GLY A 109 -4.64 6.28 1.10
C GLY A 109 -6.10 6.04 1.50
N HIS A 110 -6.36 4.87 2.07
CA HIS A 110 -7.68 4.46 2.56
C HIS A 110 -7.61 3.95 3.99
N TRP A 111 -8.68 4.17 4.74
CA TRP A 111 -8.92 3.41 5.97
C TRP A 111 -9.22 1.96 5.58
N CYS A 112 -8.56 1.02 6.23
CA CYS A 112 -8.67 -0.41 5.94
C CYS A 112 -8.89 -1.18 7.24
N TYR A 113 -9.87 -2.08 7.22
CA TYR A 113 -10.11 -3.03 8.29
C TYR A 113 -9.09 -4.17 8.24
N VAL A 114 -8.37 -4.38 9.34
CA VAL A 114 -7.39 -5.46 9.45
C VAL A 114 -8.11 -6.75 9.83
N VAL A 115 -8.26 -7.64 8.86
CA VAL A 115 -8.81 -8.99 9.10
C VAL A 115 -7.81 -9.79 9.92
N ARG A 116 -6.58 -9.92 9.44
CA ARG A 116 -5.48 -10.58 10.16
C ARG A 116 -4.12 -10.19 9.57
N THR A 117 -3.07 -10.44 10.33
CA THR A 117 -1.70 -10.48 9.81
C THR A 117 -1.44 -11.83 9.15
N ILE A 118 -0.72 -11.85 8.03
CA ILE A 118 -0.27 -13.05 7.32
C ILE A 118 1.26 -13.09 7.39
N GLY A 119 1.79 -14.11 8.07
CA GLY A 119 3.21 -14.17 8.41
C GLY A 119 3.65 -12.93 9.18
N ASP A 120 4.85 -12.44 8.89
CA ASP A 120 5.46 -11.35 9.65
C ASP A 120 5.47 -10.00 8.91
N SER A 121 4.99 -9.92 7.67
CA SER A 121 5.16 -8.72 6.84
C SER A 121 3.91 -8.28 6.11
N LYS A 122 2.84 -9.09 6.11
CA LYS A 122 1.65 -8.80 5.31
C LYS A 122 0.41 -8.67 6.17
N LEU A 123 -0.52 -7.83 5.73
CA LEU A 123 -1.83 -7.64 6.31
C LEU A 123 -2.88 -8.07 5.30
N PHE A 124 -3.82 -8.89 5.75
CA PHE A 124 -5.06 -9.14 5.02
C PHE A 124 -6.10 -8.13 5.47
N VAL A 125 -6.56 -7.30 4.54
CA VAL A 125 -7.34 -6.11 4.83
C VAL A 125 -8.54 -5.95 3.91
N ILE A 126 -9.55 -5.25 4.41
CA ILE A 126 -10.71 -4.80 3.63
C ILE A 126 -10.69 -3.28 3.62
N PRO A 127 -10.45 -2.63 2.48
CA PRO A 127 -10.55 -1.18 2.35
C PRO A 127 -11.94 -0.67 2.69
N THR A 128 -12.01 0.61 3.05
CA THR A 128 -13.28 1.26 3.39
C THR A 128 -13.45 2.57 2.66
N THR A 129 -14.70 2.93 2.37
CA THR A 129 -15.07 4.25 1.87
C THR A 129 -15.93 5.00 2.88
N SER A 130 -16.03 6.31 2.67
CA SER A 130 -17.01 7.14 3.35
C SER A 130 -18.43 6.68 3.05
N ILE A 131 -19.31 6.82 4.05
CA ILE A 131 -20.74 6.56 3.89
C ILE A 131 -21.39 7.81 3.30
N LYS A 132 -21.98 7.70 2.12
CA LYS A 132 -22.93 8.69 1.60
C LYS A 132 -24.29 8.38 2.20
N THR A 133 -25.07 9.40 2.55
CA THR A 133 -26.22 9.38 3.48
C THR A 133 -27.34 8.38 3.22
N ASN A 134 -27.33 7.61 2.11
CA ASN A 134 -28.38 6.66 1.74
C ASN A 134 -27.89 5.21 1.43
N GLN A 135 -26.63 4.86 1.72
CA GLN A 135 -26.13 3.51 1.42
C GLN A 135 -26.48 2.51 2.53
N ILE A 136 -27.14 1.41 2.13
CA ILE A 136 -27.49 0.27 2.97
C ILE A 136 -26.45 -0.85 2.74
N ASN A 137 -26.32 -1.75 3.71
CA ASN A 137 -25.53 -2.97 3.56
C ASN A 137 -25.97 -3.77 2.33
N SER A 138 -25.01 -4.34 1.60
CA SER A 138 -25.22 -5.21 0.45
C SER A 138 -24.22 -6.36 0.49
N TYR A 139 -24.32 -7.32 -0.43
CA TYR A 139 -23.36 -8.43 -0.51
C TYR A 139 -21.90 -7.98 -0.74
N MET A 140 -21.69 -6.82 -1.39
CA MET A 140 -20.35 -6.24 -1.61
C MET A 140 -19.95 -5.16 -0.60
N HIS A 141 -20.89 -4.70 0.23
CA HIS A 141 -20.66 -3.55 1.09
C HIS A 141 -21.23 -3.75 2.48
N TYR A 142 -20.45 -3.45 3.51
CA TYR A 142 -20.91 -3.65 4.87
C TYR A 142 -20.46 -2.51 5.78
N ILE A 143 -21.42 -1.85 6.45
CA ILE A 143 -21.17 -0.71 7.32
C ILE A 143 -20.73 -1.19 8.69
N ILE A 144 -19.58 -0.70 9.13
CA ILE A 144 -19.05 -0.93 10.46
C ILE A 144 -18.95 0.36 11.25
N GLU A 145 -18.98 0.23 12.56
CA GLU A 145 -18.70 1.31 13.49
C GLU A 145 -17.32 1.12 14.11
N ALA A 146 -16.53 2.18 14.18
CA ALA A 146 -15.21 2.18 14.78
C ALA A 146 -15.00 3.43 15.63
N TYR A 147 -14.08 3.35 16.58
CA TYR A 147 -13.84 4.43 17.53
C TYR A 147 -12.37 4.56 17.91
N SER A 148 -12.00 5.80 18.23
CA SER A 148 -10.75 6.19 18.83
C SER A 148 -11.05 6.98 20.11
N LYS A 149 -10.03 7.48 20.80
CA LYS A 149 -10.23 8.38 21.95
C LYS A 149 -10.94 9.69 21.56
N GLU A 150 -10.72 10.16 20.33
CA GLU A 150 -11.14 11.49 19.90
C GLU A 150 -12.46 11.48 19.14
N LYS A 151 -12.78 10.37 18.45
CA LYS A 151 -13.98 10.30 17.62
C LYS A 151 -14.47 8.89 17.36
N ASN A 152 -15.78 8.82 17.11
CA ASN A 152 -16.46 7.66 16.53
C ASN A 152 -16.64 7.90 15.04
N ILE A 153 -16.50 6.83 14.25
CA ILE A 153 -16.68 6.86 12.81
C ILE A 153 -17.55 5.67 12.39
N LYS A 154 -18.36 5.90 11.36
CA LYS A 154 -18.98 4.82 10.59
C LYS A 154 -18.23 4.71 9.27
N SER A 155 -17.95 3.50 8.82
CA SER A 155 -17.19 3.26 7.59
C SER A 155 -17.78 2.10 6.83
N LYS A 156 -17.82 2.20 5.50
CA LYS A 156 -18.35 1.15 4.64
C LYS A 156 -17.20 0.28 4.15
N LEU A 157 -17.19 -0.99 4.52
CA LEU A 157 -16.26 -1.98 3.99
C LEU A 157 -16.57 -2.23 2.51
N GLU A 158 -15.55 -2.22 1.66
CA GLU A 158 -15.63 -2.64 0.26
C GLU A 158 -15.16 -4.10 0.16
N LEU A 159 -16.10 -5.04 0.31
CA LEU A 159 -15.79 -6.47 0.39
C LEU A 159 -15.22 -7.00 -0.93
N SER A 160 -15.61 -6.43 -2.07
CA SER A 160 -15.08 -6.80 -3.39
C SER A 160 -13.61 -6.42 -3.62
N ASP A 161 -13.03 -5.56 -2.78
CA ASP A 161 -11.66 -5.06 -2.95
C ASP A 161 -10.74 -5.50 -1.79
N ILE A 162 -10.90 -6.74 -1.33
CA ILE A 162 -10.02 -7.33 -0.31
C ILE A 162 -8.57 -7.40 -0.81
N ARG A 163 -7.60 -7.12 0.07
CA ARG A 163 -6.18 -7.09 -0.29
C ARG A 163 -5.27 -7.75 0.71
N CYS A 164 -4.16 -8.27 0.18
CA CYS A 164 -2.98 -8.59 0.96
C CYS A 164 -1.91 -7.51 0.70
N VAL A 165 -1.55 -6.73 1.73
CA VAL A 165 -0.64 -5.58 1.60
C VAL A 165 0.56 -5.71 2.52
N ASP A 166 1.71 -5.18 2.10
CA ASP A 166 2.89 -5.09 2.98
C ASP A 166 2.64 -4.10 4.13
N ILE A 167 3.07 -4.47 5.34
CA ILE A 167 2.88 -3.68 6.56
C ILE A 167 3.51 -2.29 6.48
N GLN A 168 4.53 -2.10 5.63
CA GLN A 168 5.17 -0.81 5.42
C GLN A 168 4.29 0.21 4.69
N ARG A 169 3.16 -0.23 4.11
CA ARG A 169 2.16 0.67 3.51
C ARG A 169 1.30 1.40 4.53
N THR A 170 1.43 1.06 5.81
CA THR A 170 0.61 1.62 6.89
C THR A 170 1.09 3.03 7.27
N TYR A 171 0.14 3.93 7.54
CA TYR A 171 0.41 5.29 7.99
C TYR A 171 -0.19 5.53 9.38
N LEU A 172 0.50 5.02 10.39
CA LEU A 172 0.02 4.99 11.78
C LEU A 172 -0.14 6.39 12.42
N ARG A 173 0.46 7.44 11.83
CA ARG A 173 0.28 8.82 12.30
C ARG A 173 -1.16 9.31 12.24
N LYS A 174 -2.01 8.72 11.38
CA LYS A 174 -3.46 9.00 11.36
C LYS A 174 -4.23 8.35 12.51
N GLY A 175 -3.56 7.53 13.31
CA GLY A 175 -4.15 6.79 14.43
C GLY A 175 -4.71 5.42 14.04
N ILE A 176 -5.17 4.71 15.05
CA ILE A 176 -5.76 3.37 14.96
C ILE A 176 -7.14 3.45 15.60
N TYR A 177 -8.16 2.91 14.92
CA TYR A 177 -9.51 2.79 15.47
C TYR A 177 -9.75 1.34 15.87
N LYS A 178 -10.38 1.17 17.02
CA LYS A 178 -10.97 -0.11 17.40
C LYS A 178 -12.33 -0.24 16.71
N VAL A 179 -12.65 -1.42 16.22
CA VAL A 179 -13.96 -1.70 15.61
C VAL A 179 -14.93 -2.13 16.71
N ARG A 180 -16.17 -1.60 16.67
CA ARG A 180 -17.27 -1.97 17.57
C ARG A 180 -18.10 -3.11 17.01
N THR A 181 -18.37 -3.07 15.71
CA THR A 181 -19.13 -4.13 15.02
C THR A 181 -18.43 -5.47 15.23
N SER A 182 -19.21 -6.53 15.45
CA SER A 182 -18.66 -7.84 15.80
C SER A 182 -17.68 -8.36 14.74
N ARG A 183 -16.53 -8.88 15.19
CA ARG A 183 -15.59 -9.56 14.29
C ARG A 183 -16.26 -10.72 13.57
N ALA A 184 -17.05 -11.54 14.28
CA ALA A 184 -17.71 -12.70 13.70
C ALA A 184 -18.67 -12.29 12.57
N GLU A 185 -19.42 -11.21 12.77
CA GLU A 185 -20.34 -10.67 11.77
C GLU A 185 -19.62 -10.20 10.50
N ILE A 186 -18.50 -9.47 10.65
CA ILE A 186 -17.69 -9.03 9.52
C ILE A 186 -17.09 -10.23 8.77
N ILE A 187 -16.63 -11.26 9.48
CA ILE A 187 -16.06 -12.45 8.86
C ILE A 187 -17.14 -13.23 8.11
N ASN A 188 -18.34 -13.40 8.67
CA ASN A 188 -19.44 -14.07 7.98
C ASN A 188 -19.78 -13.36 6.67
N LYS A 189 -19.86 -12.02 6.68
CA LYS A 189 -20.08 -11.22 5.46
C LYS A 189 -18.97 -11.39 4.43
N LEU A 190 -17.72 -11.49 4.87
CA LEU A 190 -16.59 -11.77 3.98
C LEU A 190 -16.68 -13.17 3.36
N VAL A 191 -17.06 -14.18 4.15
CA VAL A 191 -17.24 -15.57 3.69
C VAL A 191 -18.39 -15.67 2.67
N GLU A 192 -19.54 -15.06 2.97
CA GLU A 192 -20.68 -14.97 2.05
C GLU A 192 -20.26 -14.37 0.70
N MET A 193 -19.43 -13.32 0.70
CA MET A 193 -18.98 -12.65 -0.52
C MET A 193 -18.04 -13.52 -1.37
N VAL A 194 -17.12 -14.29 -0.75
CA VAL A 194 -16.19 -15.16 -1.49
C VAL A 194 -16.83 -16.50 -1.93
N GLY A 195 -18.11 -16.72 -1.65
CA GLY A 195 -18.85 -17.92 -2.05
C GLY A 195 -18.63 -19.12 -1.13
N GLY A 196 -18.40 -18.87 0.16
CA GLY A 196 -18.37 -19.92 1.20
C GLY A 196 -19.74 -20.34 1.69
#